data_AF-A0A2S7WQM5-F1
#
_entry.id   AF-A0A2S7WQM5-F1
#
_cell.length_a   1.000
_cell.length_b   1.000
_cell.length_c   1.000
_cell.angle_alpha   90.00
_cell.angle_beta   90.00
_cell.angle_gamma   90.00
#
_symmetry.space_group_name_H-M   'P 1'
#
loop_
_entity.id
_entity.type
_entity.pdbx_description
1 polymer ?
#
loop_
_entity_poly.entity_id
_entity_poly.type
_entity_poly.pdbx_seq_one_letter_code
_entity_poly.pdbx_strand_id
1 'polypeptide(L)'
;MIKNITLFFILITTFAFGQTVNDFETGSAAPIGAIGGFTATVVANPDKTGINASDNCLQIERTSGDNWWALVGINVDPDLAVSTSDTKFIHFQVYSSVLTDLGLRTDGPSDASNGTNGNIIRPNPYTAVTNSWQEVVIPLLDTPSSSNFSKGTLYRIDFHTDMGLLEEDLDLHLASCI
;
A
#
# COMPACT_ATOMS: atom_id res chain seq x y z
N MET A 1 -48.27 -18.31 -22.52
CA MET A 1 -48.10 -18.07 -21.06
C MET A 1 -46.62 -18.09 -20.75
N ILE A 2 -46.03 -16.92 -20.52
CA ILE A 2 -44.60 -16.79 -20.20
C ILE A 2 -44.46 -17.02 -18.69
N LYS A 3 -43.66 -18.02 -18.29
CA LYS A 3 -43.32 -18.28 -16.88
C LYS A 3 -42.21 -17.31 -16.48
N ASN A 4 -42.49 -16.44 -15.51
CA ASN A 4 -41.49 -15.56 -14.92
C ASN A 4 -40.47 -16.40 -14.13
N ILE A 5 -39.22 -16.41 -14.56
CA ILE A 5 -38.10 -16.97 -13.79
C ILE A 5 -37.54 -15.82 -12.97
N THR A 6 -37.86 -15.77 -11.68
CA THR A 6 -37.28 -14.83 -10.75
C THR A 6 -35.86 -15.30 -10.41
N LEU A 7 -34.85 -14.57 -10.88
CA LEU A 7 -33.44 -14.81 -10.56
C LEU A 7 -33.12 -14.18 -9.19
N PHE A 8 -32.84 -15.01 -8.19
CA PHE A 8 -32.44 -14.57 -6.86
C PHE A 8 -30.93 -14.32 -6.85
N PHE A 9 -30.50 -13.06 -6.76
CA PHE A 9 -29.09 -12.72 -6.56
C PHE A 9 -28.69 -13.06 -5.12
N ILE A 10 -27.91 -14.12 -4.94
CA ILE A 10 -27.26 -14.42 -3.66
C ILE A 10 -26.06 -13.47 -3.54
N LEU A 11 -26.14 -12.53 -2.59
CA LEU A 11 -25.01 -11.71 -2.16
C LEU A 11 -24.06 -12.61 -1.35
N ILE A 12 -23.00 -13.10 -1.99
CA ILE A 12 -21.90 -13.79 -1.29
C ILE A 12 -21.08 -12.71 -0.57
N THR A 13 -21.27 -12.55 0.74
CA THR A 13 -20.35 -11.79 1.58
C THR A 13 -19.18 -12.71 1.94
N THR A 14 -18.05 -12.57 1.24
CA THR A 14 -16.80 -13.18 1.66
C THR A 14 -16.32 -12.47 2.93
N PHE A 15 -16.29 -13.17 4.06
CA PHE A 15 -15.54 -12.72 5.23
C PHE A 15 -14.05 -12.87 4.92
N ALA A 16 -13.40 -11.78 4.54
CA ALA A 16 -11.94 -11.72 4.54
C ALA A 16 -11.50 -11.33 5.96
N PHE A 17 -10.78 -12.22 6.64
CA PHE A 17 -10.06 -11.86 7.86
C PHE A 17 -8.80 -11.09 7.43
N GLY A 18 -8.78 -9.78 7.68
CA GLY A 18 -7.63 -8.92 7.42
C GLY A 18 -7.12 -8.30 8.73
N GLN A 19 -5.81 -8.20 8.87
CA GLN A 19 -5.19 -7.43 9.95
C GLN A 19 -5.09 -5.99 9.49
N THR A 20 -5.70 -5.04 10.19
CA THR A 20 -5.41 -3.63 9.91
C THR A 20 -3.97 -3.32 10.34
N VAL A 21 -3.14 -2.95 9.37
CA VAL A 21 -1.76 -2.50 9.61
C VAL A 21 -1.75 -1.05 10.05
N ASN A 22 -2.47 -0.18 9.34
CA ASN A 22 -2.58 1.23 9.67
C ASN A 22 -3.77 1.87 8.96
N ASP A 23 -4.66 2.53 9.69
CA ASP A 23 -5.78 3.30 9.13
C ASP A 23 -5.51 4.81 9.11
N PHE A 24 -4.38 5.26 9.68
CA PHE A 24 -3.97 6.65 9.86
C PHE A 24 -4.91 7.52 10.68
N GLU A 25 -5.82 6.91 11.43
CA GLU A 25 -6.69 7.63 12.35
C GLU A 25 -6.04 7.82 13.73
N THR A 26 -6.74 8.52 14.60
CA THR A 26 -6.23 8.82 15.96
C THR A 26 -5.89 7.52 16.70
N GLY A 27 -4.62 7.39 17.10
CA GLY A 27 -4.12 6.21 17.81
C GLY A 27 -3.29 5.26 16.95
N SER A 28 -3.25 5.48 15.64
CA SER A 28 -2.43 4.66 14.73
C SER A 28 -0.95 4.99 14.80
N ALA A 29 -0.11 3.99 14.49
CA ALA A 29 1.33 4.12 14.52
C ALA A 29 1.81 5.15 13.49
N ALA A 30 2.83 5.92 13.85
CA ALA A 30 3.43 6.88 12.93
C ALA A 30 4.17 6.17 11.78
N PRO A 31 4.21 6.76 10.57
CA PRO A 31 5.09 6.30 9.51
C PRO A 31 6.56 6.42 9.96
N ILE A 32 7.41 5.56 9.39
CA ILE A 32 8.84 5.50 9.69
C ILE A 32 9.67 5.61 8.42
N GLY A 33 10.98 5.79 8.55
CA GLY A 33 11.90 5.57 7.44
C GLY A 33 11.74 6.50 6.22
N ALA A 34 11.10 7.67 6.35
CA ALA A 34 11.03 8.66 5.29
C ALA A 34 12.43 9.16 4.91
N ILE A 35 12.97 8.68 3.79
CA ILE A 35 14.35 8.96 3.32
C ILE A 35 14.39 9.27 1.83
N GLY A 36 15.54 9.72 1.34
CA GLY A 36 15.72 10.04 -0.08
C GLY A 36 15.07 11.35 -0.50
N GLY A 37 14.82 12.26 0.47
CA GLY A 37 14.21 13.56 0.22
C GLY A 37 12.68 13.56 0.30
N PHE A 38 12.09 12.52 0.88
CA PHE A 38 10.66 12.39 1.08
C PHE A 38 10.28 12.64 2.53
N THR A 39 9.07 13.14 2.74
CA THR A 39 8.45 13.27 4.05
C THR A 39 7.15 12.47 4.11
N ALA A 40 6.74 12.13 5.32
CA ALA A 40 5.58 11.29 5.59
C ALA A 40 4.82 11.87 6.78
N THR A 41 3.61 12.37 6.56
CA THR A 41 2.80 12.99 7.63
C THR A 41 1.35 12.56 7.53
N VAL A 42 0.70 12.36 8.67
CA VAL A 42 -0.74 12.10 8.70
C VAL A 42 -1.46 13.44 8.63
N VAL A 43 -2.34 13.60 7.63
CA VAL A 43 -3.09 14.83 7.35
C VAL A 43 -4.57 14.53 7.18
N ALA A 44 -5.40 15.58 7.17
CA ALA A 44 -6.81 15.45 6.84
C ALA A 44 -6.97 14.92 5.40
N ASN A 45 -7.88 13.96 5.23
CA ASN A 45 -8.13 13.35 3.93
C ASN A 45 -8.52 14.41 2.89
N PRO A 46 -7.77 14.54 1.76
CA PRO A 46 -8.00 15.57 0.75
C PRO A 46 -9.32 15.38 -0.01
N ASP A 47 -9.86 14.16 -0.04
CA ASP A 47 -11.12 13.84 -0.70
C ASP A 47 -11.87 12.74 0.06
N LYS A 48 -12.81 13.14 0.91
CA LYS A 48 -13.63 12.23 1.73
C LYS A 48 -14.82 11.66 0.96
N THR A 49 -14.58 11.14 -0.24
CA THR A 49 -15.62 10.59 -1.11
C THR A 49 -15.22 9.24 -1.70
N GLY A 50 -16.19 8.56 -2.32
CA GLY A 50 -15.96 7.29 -3.00
C GLY A 50 -15.55 6.17 -2.04
N ILE A 51 -14.45 5.49 -2.35
CA ILE A 51 -13.98 4.32 -1.59
C ILE A 51 -13.31 4.69 -0.26
N ASN A 52 -12.86 5.93 -0.10
CA ASN A 52 -12.22 6.39 1.14
C ASN A 52 -13.00 7.57 1.76
N ALA A 53 -13.74 7.27 2.84
CA ALA A 53 -14.46 8.27 3.63
C ALA A 53 -13.79 8.57 4.97
N SER A 54 -12.53 8.14 5.18
CA SER A 54 -11.75 8.36 6.41
C SER A 54 -11.55 9.85 6.70
N ASP A 55 -11.28 10.20 7.96
CA ASP A 55 -11.00 11.58 8.34
C ASP A 55 -9.56 11.96 7.99
N ASN A 56 -8.63 11.01 8.09
CA ASN A 56 -7.20 11.22 7.89
C ASN A 56 -6.60 10.19 6.92
N CYS A 57 -5.43 10.54 6.37
CA CYS A 57 -4.62 9.67 5.53
C CYS A 57 -3.14 10.01 5.69
N LEU A 58 -2.26 9.11 5.26
CA LEU A 58 -0.83 9.37 5.19
C LEU A 58 -0.48 10.12 3.91
N GLN A 59 0.02 11.33 4.03
CA GLN A 59 0.61 12.10 2.93
C GLN A 59 2.11 11.79 2.81
N ILE A 60 2.55 11.53 1.60
CA ILE A 60 3.93 11.34 1.18
C ILE A 60 4.27 12.45 0.19
N GLU A 61 5.17 13.35 0.58
CA GLU A 61 5.62 14.47 -0.24
C GLU A 61 7.10 14.36 -0.57
N ARG A 62 7.45 14.67 -1.82
CA ARG A 62 8.85 14.82 -2.25
C ARG A 62 9.31 16.25 -1.99
N THR A 63 10.20 16.42 -1.02
CA THR A 63 10.72 17.74 -0.62
C THR A 63 12.01 18.13 -1.33
N SER A 64 12.77 17.16 -1.84
CA SER A 64 14.01 17.41 -2.59
C SER A 64 14.52 16.16 -3.30
N GLY A 65 15.25 16.38 -4.40
CA GLY A 65 15.97 15.34 -5.11
C GLY A 65 15.08 14.36 -5.88
N ASP A 66 15.70 13.67 -6.84
CA ASP A 66 15.04 12.70 -7.73
C ASP A 66 15.53 11.28 -7.42
N ASN A 67 15.45 10.92 -6.14
CA ASN A 67 15.98 9.64 -5.68
C ASN A 67 14.97 8.54 -5.95
N TRP A 68 15.17 7.78 -7.03
CA TRP A 68 14.34 6.61 -7.36
C TRP A 68 14.24 5.57 -6.22
N TRP A 69 15.20 5.59 -5.28
CA TRP A 69 15.29 4.70 -4.12
C TRP A 69 14.64 5.26 -2.85
N ALA A 70 14.05 6.47 -2.91
CA ALA A 70 13.34 7.07 -1.79
C ALA A 70 12.21 6.17 -1.32
N LEU A 71 11.93 6.20 -0.01
CA LEU A 71 10.92 5.34 0.59
C LEU A 71 10.31 5.98 1.85
N VAL A 72 9.12 5.48 2.18
CA VAL A 72 8.42 5.68 3.46
C VAL A 72 7.95 4.32 3.95
N GLY A 73 8.19 4.00 5.22
CA GLY A 73 7.84 2.73 5.83
C GLY A 73 6.65 2.82 6.79
N ILE A 74 5.94 1.71 6.96
CA ILE A 74 4.89 1.50 7.96
C ILE A 74 5.18 0.19 8.68
N ASN A 75 5.22 0.22 10.01
CA ASN A 75 5.37 -1.00 10.81
C ASN A 75 4.08 -1.82 10.78
N VAL A 76 4.24 -3.14 10.74
CA VAL A 76 3.17 -4.13 10.90
C VAL A 76 3.25 -4.62 12.34
N ASP A 77 2.29 -4.23 13.18
CA ASP A 77 2.22 -4.61 14.59
C ASP A 77 0.82 -5.15 14.93
N PRO A 78 0.68 -6.39 15.40
CA PRO A 78 1.76 -7.40 15.55
C PRO A 78 2.32 -7.85 14.19
N ASP A 79 3.55 -8.37 14.18
CA ASP A 79 4.14 -8.97 12.98
C ASP A 79 3.18 -9.98 12.33
N LEU A 80 2.98 -9.85 11.01
CA LEU A 80 2.11 -10.74 10.26
C LEU A 80 2.86 -12.02 9.90
N ALA A 81 2.38 -13.19 10.34
CA ALA A 81 2.95 -14.46 9.91
C ALA A 81 2.75 -14.67 8.40
N VAL A 82 3.83 -15.03 7.69
CA VAL A 82 3.89 -15.30 6.24
C VAL A 82 4.39 -16.73 6.02
N SER A 83 3.75 -17.45 5.09
CA SER A 83 4.09 -18.82 4.74
C SER A 83 3.86 -19.03 3.25
N THR A 84 4.68 -19.88 2.62
CA THR A 84 4.48 -20.33 1.23
C THR A 84 3.22 -21.18 1.04
N SER A 85 2.60 -21.67 2.12
CA SER A 85 1.33 -22.40 2.08
C SER A 85 0.09 -21.51 1.97
N ASP A 86 0.23 -20.21 2.24
CA ASP A 86 -0.89 -19.29 2.40
C ASP A 86 -0.79 -18.18 1.37
N THR A 87 -1.92 -17.75 0.81
CA THR A 87 -1.98 -16.56 -0.02
C THR A 87 -2.45 -15.39 0.83
N LYS A 88 -1.62 -14.36 0.94
CA LYS A 88 -1.92 -13.11 1.63
C LYS A 88 -1.85 -11.97 0.62
N PHE A 89 -2.57 -10.90 0.92
CA PHE A 89 -2.60 -9.70 0.10
C PHE A 89 -2.36 -8.51 1.00
N ILE A 90 -1.64 -7.53 0.47
CA ILE A 90 -1.59 -6.19 1.05
C ILE A 90 -2.60 -5.36 0.28
N HIS A 91 -3.48 -4.71 1.02
CA HIS A 91 -4.55 -3.89 0.51
C HIS A 91 -4.41 -2.47 1.05
N PHE A 92 -4.49 -1.48 0.18
CA PHE A 92 -4.50 -0.08 0.57
C PHE A 92 -5.18 0.77 -0.48
N GLN A 93 -5.57 1.97 -0.06
CA GLN A 93 -6.15 2.98 -0.93
C GLN A 93 -5.09 4.04 -1.21
N VAL A 94 -5.01 4.49 -2.45
CA VAL A 94 -4.07 5.53 -2.88
C VAL A 94 -4.81 6.65 -3.59
N TYR A 95 -4.39 7.88 -3.34
CA TYR A 95 -4.80 9.09 -4.04
C TYR A 95 -3.56 9.90 -4.39
N SER A 96 -3.54 10.55 -5.54
CA SER A 96 -2.52 11.56 -5.83
C SER A 96 -3.11 12.69 -6.65
N SER A 97 -2.66 13.92 -6.43
CA SER A 97 -3.05 15.08 -7.23
C SER A 97 -2.30 15.16 -8.57
N VAL A 98 -1.20 14.41 -8.70
CA VAL A 98 -0.32 14.34 -9.87
C VAL A 98 -0.14 12.90 -10.36
N LEU A 99 0.37 12.72 -11.58
CA LEU A 99 0.65 11.39 -12.12
C LEU A 99 1.92 10.82 -11.48
N THR A 100 1.80 9.81 -10.64
CA THR A 100 2.97 9.18 -9.99
C THR A 100 2.98 7.68 -10.24
N ASP A 101 4.17 7.07 -10.25
CA ASP A 101 4.26 5.62 -10.11
C ASP A 101 4.37 5.22 -8.64
N LEU A 102 4.09 3.94 -8.39
CA LEU A 102 4.10 3.37 -7.05
C LEU A 102 4.81 2.01 -7.10
N GLY A 103 5.61 1.76 -6.09
CA GLY A 103 6.26 0.50 -5.80
C GLY A 103 6.09 0.18 -4.32
N LEU A 104 6.00 -1.10 -4.02
CA LEU A 104 5.93 -1.62 -2.66
C LEU A 104 7.10 -2.56 -2.45
N ARG A 105 7.75 -2.47 -1.29
CA ARG A 105 8.73 -3.44 -0.84
C ARG A 105 8.27 -4.02 0.50
N THR A 106 8.33 -5.33 0.58
CA THR A 106 8.24 -6.10 1.81
C THR A 106 9.60 -6.75 2.09
N ASP A 107 9.76 -7.36 3.26
CA ASP A 107 11.06 -7.79 3.78
C ASP A 107 12.03 -8.42 2.75
N GLY A 108 13.29 -7.98 2.84
CA GLY A 108 14.38 -8.51 2.03
C GLY A 108 14.96 -9.81 2.60
N PRO A 109 15.91 -10.45 1.89
CA PRO A 109 16.46 -11.76 2.26
C PRO A 109 17.13 -11.82 3.65
N SER A 110 17.49 -10.67 4.20
CA SER A 110 17.82 -10.51 5.61
C SER A 110 17.12 -9.27 6.15
N ASP A 111 16.33 -9.44 7.20
CA ASP A 111 15.52 -8.41 7.87
C ASP A 111 16.33 -7.25 8.50
N ALA A 112 17.61 -7.13 8.15
CA ALA A 112 18.52 -6.07 8.54
C ALA A 112 18.99 -5.23 7.34
N SER A 113 18.56 -5.53 6.12
CA SER A 113 18.95 -4.84 4.89
C SER A 113 17.74 -4.38 4.09
N ASN A 114 17.87 -3.26 3.41
CA ASN A 114 16.86 -2.66 2.53
C ASN A 114 16.60 -3.46 1.22
N GLY A 115 16.83 -4.78 1.22
CA GLY A 115 16.64 -5.65 0.06
C GLY A 115 17.42 -5.20 -1.19
N THR A 116 16.98 -5.66 -2.35
CA THR A 116 17.47 -5.20 -3.66
C THR A 116 16.29 -4.67 -4.49
N ASN A 117 16.55 -3.98 -5.60
CA ASN A 117 15.50 -3.52 -6.52
C ASN A 117 14.57 -4.63 -7.00
N GLY A 118 15.06 -5.88 -7.06
CA GLY A 118 14.25 -7.04 -7.44
C GLY A 118 13.10 -7.32 -6.47
N ASN A 119 13.12 -6.74 -5.26
CA ASN A 119 12.09 -6.93 -4.26
C ASN A 119 11.02 -5.81 -4.26
N ILE A 120 11.11 -4.86 -5.20
CA ILE A 120 10.11 -3.82 -5.35
C ILE A 120 9.04 -4.34 -6.30
N ILE A 121 7.84 -4.55 -5.77
CA ILE A 121 6.66 -5.00 -6.48
C ILE A 121 5.90 -3.75 -6.93
N ARG A 122 5.65 -3.62 -8.23
CA ARG A 122 4.76 -2.57 -8.75
C ARG A 122 3.33 -3.10 -8.80
N PRO A 123 2.34 -2.40 -8.23
CA PRO A 123 0.96 -2.82 -8.29
C PRO A 123 0.45 -2.86 -9.73
N ASN A 124 -0.36 -3.88 -10.02
CA ASN A 124 -1.07 -4.04 -11.28
C ASN A 124 -2.45 -4.66 -11.00
N PRO A 125 -3.57 -3.97 -11.27
CA PRO A 125 -3.68 -2.68 -11.96
C PRO A 125 -3.46 -1.49 -11.01
N TYR A 126 -2.41 -0.71 -11.21
CA TYR A 126 -2.35 0.68 -10.77
C TYR A 126 -2.22 1.56 -12.00
N THR A 127 -3.34 2.17 -12.38
CA THR A 127 -3.37 3.20 -13.42
C THR A 127 -3.22 4.51 -12.68
N ALA A 128 -2.07 5.18 -12.75
CA ALA A 128 -1.86 6.48 -12.08
C ALA A 128 -2.97 7.46 -12.48
N VAL A 129 -4.06 7.51 -11.71
CA VAL A 129 -5.21 8.41 -11.94
C VAL A 129 -5.07 9.52 -10.92
N THR A 130 -5.19 10.75 -11.38
CA THR A 130 -5.11 11.90 -10.50
C THR A 130 -6.47 12.23 -9.90
N ASN A 131 -6.46 12.84 -8.73
CA ASN A 131 -7.62 13.41 -8.05
C ASN A 131 -8.77 12.43 -7.81
N SER A 132 -8.46 11.15 -7.59
CA SER A 132 -9.44 10.13 -7.20
C SER A 132 -8.75 9.04 -6.39
N TRP A 133 -9.43 8.57 -5.34
CA TRP A 133 -8.98 7.37 -4.63
C TRP A 133 -9.07 6.13 -5.52
N GLN A 134 -8.06 5.26 -5.38
CA GLN A 134 -7.94 4.00 -6.09
C GLN A 134 -7.61 2.88 -5.10
N GLU A 135 -8.20 1.72 -5.34
CA GLU A 135 -7.91 0.52 -4.57
C GLU A 135 -6.69 -0.19 -5.16
N VAL A 136 -5.73 -0.53 -4.30
CA VAL A 136 -4.53 -1.28 -4.69
C VAL A 136 -4.46 -2.56 -3.86
N VAL A 137 -4.41 -3.69 -4.57
CA VAL A 137 -4.25 -5.02 -3.98
C VAL A 137 -3.00 -5.65 -4.58
N ILE A 138 -2.04 -6.00 -3.71
CA ILE A 138 -0.78 -6.64 -4.11
C ILE A 138 -0.68 -7.99 -3.42
N PRO A 139 -0.40 -9.09 -4.15
CA PRO A 139 -0.15 -10.38 -3.51
C PRO A 139 1.17 -10.33 -2.71
N LEU A 140 1.14 -10.84 -1.48
CA LEU A 140 2.32 -11.07 -0.67
C LEU A 140 2.91 -12.43 -1.04
N LEU A 141 4.08 -12.44 -1.66
CA LEU A 141 4.70 -13.63 -2.22
C LEU A 141 6.00 -13.98 -1.49
N ASP A 142 6.07 -15.12 -0.82
CA ASP A 142 7.33 -15.60 -0.25
C ASP A 142 8.11 -16.41 -1.30
N THR A 143 8.80 -15.72 -2.20
CA THR A 143 9.65 -16.34 -3.23
C THR A 143 11.01 -15.65 -3.34
N PRO A 144 12.07 -16.38 -3.71
CA PRO A 144 13.43 -15.83 -3.81
C PRO A 144 13.58 -14.60 -4.72
N SER A 145 12.60 -14.32 -5.59
CA SER A 145 12.63 -13.26 -6.60
C SER A 145 11.65 -12.11 -6.34
N SER A 146 10.87 -12.12 -5.25
CA SER A 146 9.87 -11.05 -4.96
C SER A 146 9.93 -10.56 -3.52
N SER A 147 9.70 -11.44 -2.54
CA SER A 147 10.01 -11.20 -1.13
C SER A 147 10.45 -12.51 -0.49
N ASN A 148 11.49 -12.47 0.36
CA ASN A 148 11.99 -13.65 1.05
C ASN A 148 11.90 -13.39 2.55
N PHE A 149 10.95 -14.02 3.21
CA PHE A 149 10.68 -13.82 4.63
C PHE A 149 11.54 -14.76 5.46
N SER A 150 12.78 -14.35 5.74
CA SER A 150 13.76 -15.19 6.47
C SER A 150 13.28 -15.64 7.86
N LYS A 151 12.39 -14.86 8.49
CA LYS A 151 11.74 -15.16 9.76
C LYS A 151 10.28 -15.63 9.64
N GLY A 152 9.76 -15.82 8.43
CA GLY A 152 8.35 -16.18 8.20
C GLY A 152 7.35 -15.15 8.73
N THR A 153 7.77 -13.89 8.86
CA THR A 153 6.97 -12.79 9.39
C THR A 153 7.26 -11.51 8.60
N LEU A 154 6.22 -10.69 8.42
CA LEU A 154 6.28 -9.34 7.88
C LEU A 154 6.12 -8.36 9.04
N TYR A 155 7.11 -7.51 9.28
CA TYR A 155 7.07 -6.49 10.34
C TYR A 155 7.08 -5.06 9.78
N ARG A 156 7.32 -4.88 8.47
CA ARG A 156 7.33 -3.56 7.83
C ARG A 156 6.99 -3.61 6.35
N ILE A 157 6.23 -2.62 5.90
CA ILE A 157 5.92 -2.36 4.50
C ILE A 157 6.58 -1.03 4.11
N ASP A 158 7.36 -1.02 3.04
CA ASP A 158 8.02 0.19 2.52
C ASP A 158 7.41 0.59 1.17
N PHE A 159 6.93 1.83 1.08
CA PHE A 159 6.38 2.44 -0.12
C PHE A 159 7.46 3.23 -0.84
N HIS A 160 7.64 2.93 -2.12
CA HIS A 160 8.47 3.68 -3.05
C HIS A 160 7.55 4.43 -4.01
N THR A 161 7.53 5.75 -3.92
CA THR A 161 6.66 6.61 -4.73
C THR A 161 7.51 7.39 -5.72
N ASP A 162 6.97 7.66 -6.91
CA ASP A 162 7.59 8.51 -7.92
C ASP A 162 9.02 8.05 -8.33
N MET A 163 9.19 6.74 -8.48
CA MET A 163 10.46 6.11 -8.87
C MET A 163 10.86 6.38 -10.33
N GLY A 164 9.89 6.67 -11.21
CA GLY A 164 10.12 6.68 -12.66
C GLY A 164 9.47 7.82 -13.45
N LEU A 165 8.49 8.55 -12.88
CA LEU A 165 7.86 9.69 -13.54
C LEU A 165 8.54 11.02 -13.16
N LEU A 166 9.04 11.12 -11.93
CA LEU A 166 9.77 12.26 -11.39
C LEU A 166 8.99 13.58 -11.43
N GLU A 167 7.69 13.56 -11.13
CA GLU A 167 6.84 14.75 -11.22
C GLU A 167 7.21 15.83 -10.18
N GLU A 168 7.32 17.07 -10.62
CA GLU A 168 7.41 18.22 -9.71
C GLU A 168 6.17 18.24 -8.79
N ASP A 169 6.38 18.54 -7.51
CA ASP A 169 5.30 18.62 -6.49
C ASP A 169 4.52 17.32 -6.22
N LEU A 170 5.21 16.17 -6.15
CA LEU A 170 4.59 14.92 -5.72
C LEU A 170 3.86 15.09 -4.37
N ASP A 171 2.56 14.82 -4.43
CA ASP A 171 1.65 14.74 -3.28
C ASP A 171 0.80 13.46 -3.41
N LEU A 172 1.22 12.40 -2.72
CA LEU A 172 0.56 11.10 -2.72
C LEU A 172 0.03 10.77 -1.33
N HIS A 173 -1.20 10.26 -1.29
CA HIS A 173 -1.92 9.94 -0.06
C HIS A 173 -2.24 8.46 -0.01
N LEU A 174 -2.02 7.84 1.15
CA LEU A 174 -2.34 6.44 1.45
C LEU A 174 -3.39 6.36 2.55
N ALA A 175 -4.35 5.45 2.40
CA ALA A 175 -5.38 5.18 3.40
C ALA A 175 -5.63 3.67 3.56
N SER A 176 -6.17 3.29 4.73
CA SER A 176 -6.68 1.94 5.03
C SER A 176 -5.73 0.81 4.61
N CYS A 177 -4.55 0.72 5.23
CA CYS A 177 -3.60 -0.36 4.98
C CYS A 177 -3.98 -1.62 5.79
N ILE A 178 -4.28 -2.71 5.07
CA ILE A 178 -4.79 -4.00 5.58
C ILE A 178 -3.96 -5.14 4.96
#